data_AF-A0AAW6ZJ48-F1
#
_entry.id   AF-A0AAW6ZJ48-F1
#
_cell.length_a   1.000
_cell.length_b   1.000
_cell.length_c   1.000
_cell.angle_alpha   90.00
_cell.angle_beta   90.00
_cell.angle_gamma   90.00
#
_symmetry.space_group_name_H-M   'P 1'
#
loop_
_entity.id
_entity.type
_entity.pdbx_description
1 polymer ?
#
loop_
_entity_poly.entity_id
_entity_poly.type
_entity_poly.pdbx_seq_one_letter_code
_entity_poly.pdbx_strand_id
1 'polypeptide(L)'
;MGLMTALALAIHNFPEGFATFMSGLYSPELAIPVAVAIAIHNIPEGIAVSVPIYYATGSRRRAFILSFASGLSEPVGALVGYIVLRQVMNDTIFGMTFAGIAGVMVYISLNELLPSAEKFGQHHHAIVGLISGMAVMALSLLLL
;
A
#
# COMPACT_ATOMS: atom_id res chain seq x y z
N MET A 1 -3.44 -19.44 5.36
CA MET A 1 -3.12 -18.03 5.65
C MET A 1 -2.64 -17.27 4.42
N GLY A 2 -1.64 -17.74 3.65
CA GLY A 2 -1.06 -16.98 2.53
C GLY A 2 -2.03 -16.42 1.47
N LEU A 3 -3.09 -17.14 1.09
CA LEU A 3 -4.08 -16.63 0.13
C LEU A 3 -4.93 -15.48 0.70
N MET A 4 -5.30 -15.55 1.99
CA MET A 4 -6.05 -14.48 2.66
C MET A 4 -5.19 -13.24 2.83
N THR A 5 -3.89 -13.41 3.12
CA THR A 5 -2.91 -12.31 3.18
C THR A 5 -2.78 -11.63 1.81
N ALA A 6 -2.67 -12.40 0.72
CA ALA A 6 -2.61 -11.85 -0.62
C ALA A 6 -3.88 -11.08 -1.02
N LEU A 7 -5.07 -11.57 -0.64
CA LEU A 7 -6.33 -10.87 -0.92
C LEU A 7 -6.48 -9.58 -0.12
N ALA A 8 -6.15 -9.60 1.17
CA ALA A 8 -6.19 -8.41 2.02
C ALA A 8 -5.23 -7.32 1.51
N LEU A 9 -4.02 -7.72 1.13
CA LEU A 9 -3.03 -6.78 0.58
C LEU A 9 -3.43 -6.30 -0.83
N ALA A 10 -4.04 -7.12 -1.68
CA ALA A 10 -4.59 -6.63 -2.95
C ALA A 10 -5.62 -5.50 -2.74
N ILE A 11 -6.46 -5.58 -1.71
CA ILE A 11 -7.40 -4.51 -1.34
C ILE A 11 -6.64 -3.27 -0.80
N HIS A 12 -5.57 -3.46 -0.03
CA HIS A 12 -4.70 -2.38 0.45
C HIS A 12 -4.04 -1.60 -0.69
N ASN A 13 -3.62 -2.29 -1.74
CA ASN A 13 -2.85 -1.71 -2.83
C ASN A 13 -3.71 -0.86 -3.78
N PHE A 14 -5.03 -1.07 -3.75
CA PHE A 14 -5.95 -0.31 -4.57
C PHE A 14 -5.97 1.19 -4.21
N PRO A 15 -6.17 1.60 -2.93
CA PRO A 15 -6.07 3.01 -2.56
C PRO A 15 -4.67 3.62 -2.79
N GLU A 16 -3.58 2.85 -2.71
CA GLU A 16 -2.23 3.36 -3.03
C GLU A 16 -2.08 3.74 -4.50
N GLY A 17 -2.51 2.84 -5.40
CA GLY A 17 -2.55 3.12 -6.82
C GLY A 17 -3.43 4.32 -7.15
N PHE A 18 -4.58 4.43 -6.48
CA PHE A 18 -5.47 5.58 -6.60
C PHE A 18 -4.75 6.87 -6.18
N ALA A 19 -4.07 6.91 -5.02
CA ALA A 19 -3.33 8.07 -4.53
C ALA A 19 -2.16 8.46 -5.45
N THR A 20 -1.40 7.49 -5.95
CA THR A 20 -0.28 7.68 -6.88
C THR A 20 -0.74 8.38 -8.15
N PHE A 21 -1.92 8.00 -8.64
CA PHE A 21 -2.49 8.63 -9.82
C PHE A 21 -3.04 10.03 -9.53
N MET A 22 -3.67 10.23 -8.37
CA MET A 22 -4.16 11.53 -7.93
C MET A 22 -3.07 12.58 -7.81
N SER A 23 -1.92 12.22 -7.23
CA SER A 23 -0.76 13.12 -7.21
C SER A 23 -0.28 13.44 -8.63
N GLY A 24 -0.30 12.45 -9.53
CA GLY A 24 -0.01 12.60 -10.97
C GLY A 24 -0.91 13.61 -11.70
N LEU A 25 -2.21 13.65 -11.40
CA LEU A 25 -3.12 14.66 -11.98
C LEU A 25 -2.92 16.05 -11.41
N TYR A 26 -2.44 16.16 -10.18
CA TYR A 26 -2.33 17.44 -9.50
C TYR A 26 -1.06 18.18 -9.94
N SER A 27 0.13 17.57 -9.74
CA SER A 27 1.38 18.13 -10.27
C SER A 27 2.52 17.10 -10.27
N PRO A 28 3.47 17.18 -11.22
CA PRO A 28 4.67 16.32 -11.22
C PRO A 28 5.52 16.44 -9.95
N GLU A 29 5.58 17.65 -9.35
CA GLU A 29 6.33 17.92 -8.13
C GLU A 29 5.77 17.14 -6.94
N LEU A 30 4.47 16.84 -6.92
CA LEU A 30 3.87 15.96 -5.92
C LEU A 30 3.94 14.49 -6.35
N ALA A 31 3.74 14.22 -7.64
CA ALA A 31 3.65 12.87 -8.18
C ALA A 31 4.96 12.07 -8.01
N ILE A 32 6.10 12.70 -8.31
CA ILE A 32 7.40 12.01 -8.28
C ILE A 32 7.77 11.57 -6.85
N PRO A 33 7.73 12.44 -5.82
CA PRO A 33 8.00 12.02 -4.45
C PRO A 33 7.04 10.93 -3.96
N VAL A 34 5.73 11.06 -4.26
CA VAL A 34 4.72 10.08 -3.86
C VAL A 34 4.97 8.72 -4.51
N ALA A 35 5.27 8.69 -5.81
CA ALA A 35 5.56 7.45 -6.52
C ALA A 35 6.82 6.76 -5.99
N VAL A 36 7.87 7.52 -5.66
CA VAL A 36 9.10 6.96 -5.05
C VAL A 36 8.81 6.43 -3.65
N ALA A 37 8.07 7.18 -2.82
CA ALA A 37 7.71 6.74 -1.48
C ALA A 37 6.90 5.44 -1.51
N ILE A 38 5.91 5.33 -2.38
CA ILE A 38 5.10 4.12 -2.56
C ILE A 38 5.95 2.96 -3.09
N ALA A 39 6.84 3.20 -4.07
CA ALA A 39 7.75 2.16 -4.55
C ALA A 39 8.64 1.58 -3.42
N ILE A 40 9.08 2.42 -2.48
CA ILE A 40 9.84 1.96 -1.31
C ILE A 40 8.94 1.16 -0.35
N HIS A 41 7.70 1.59 -0.14
CA HIS A 41 6.71 0.90 0.71
C HIS A 41 6.37 -0.51 0.18
N ASN A 42 6.31 -0.68 -1.14
CA ASN A 42 5.86 -1.92 -1.77
C ASN A 42 6.91 -3.03 -1.71
N ILE A 43 8.17 -2.71 -1.40
CA ILE A 43 9.23 -3.71 -1.21
C ILE A 43 8.96 -4.54 0.07
N PRO A 44 8.88 -3.94 1.28
CA PRO A 44 8.43 -4.65 2.48
C PRO A 44 7.11 -5.38 2.29
N GLU A 45 6.15 -4.75 1.61
CA GLU A 45 4.83 -5.31 1.41
C GLU A 45 4.83 -6.57 0.53
N GLY A 46 5.57 -6.54 -0.60
CA GLY A 46 5.76 -7.70 -1.45
C GLY A 46 6.41 -8.88 -0.71
N ILE A 47 7.32 -8.60 0.23
CA ILE A 47 7.89 -9.61 1.12
C ILE A 47 6.80 -10.15 2.07
N ALA A 48 5.97 -9.28 2.65
CA ALA A 48 4.88 -9.66 3.54
C ALA A 48 3.80 -10.53 2.85
N VAL A 49 3.58 -10.37 1.53
CA VAL A 49 2.71 -11.27 0.74
C VAL A 49 3.42 -12.59 0.39
N SER A 50 4.64 -12.50 -0.14
CA SER A 50 5.33 -13.65 -0.74
C SER A 50 5.79 -14.68 0.30
N VAL A 51 6.27 -14.24 1.47
CA VAL A 51 6.80 -15.11 2.52
C VAL A 51 5.74 -16.08 3.06
N PRO A 52 4.55 -15.66 3.52
CA PRO A 52 3.51 -16.57 4.00
C PRO A 52 3.03 -17.56 2.93
N ILE A 53 2.99 -17.14 1.66
CA ILE A 53 2.60 -18.01 0.55
C ILE A 53 3.66 -19.08 0.31
N TYR A 54 4.94 -18.70 0.36
CA TYR A 54 6.03 -19.67 0.25
C TYR A 54 5.99 -20.68 1.40
N TYR A 55 5.84 -20.24 2.64
CA TYR A 55 5.72 -21.15 3.79
C TYR A 55 4.50 -22.06 3.70
N ALA A 56 3.38 -21.59 3.15
CA ALA A 56 2.17 -22.39 2.99
C ALA A 56 2.21 -23.36 1.79
N THR A 57 2.98 -23.06 0.74
CA THR A 57 2.91 -23.81 -0.53
C THR A 57 4.20 -24.49 -0.96
N GLY A 58 5.34 -24.14 -0.35
CA GLY A 58 6.68 -24.58 -0.75
C GLY A 58 7.16 -24.07 -2.13
N SER A 59 6.35 -23.27 -2.83
CA SER A 59 6.61 -22.89 -4.23
C SER A 59 6.97 -21.40 -4.36
N ARG A 60 8.22 -21.11 -4.69
CA ARG A 60 8.70 -19.75 -5.00
C ARG A 60 7.94 -19.12 -6.16
N ARG A 61 7.61 -19.92 -7.19
CA ARG A 61 6.84 -19.46 -8.34
C ARG A 61 5.43 -19.00 -7.95
N ARG A 62 4.75 -19.75 -7.07
CA ARG A 62 3.42 -19.36 -6.58
C ARG A 62 3.48 -18.10 -5.72
N ALA A 63 4.48 -18.01 -4.84
CA ALA A 63 4.71 -16.82 -4.02
C ALA A 63 4.93 -15.57 -4.88
N PHE A 64 5.76 -15.66 -5.92
CA PHE A 64 5.98 -14.58 -6.87
C PHE A 64 4.72 -14.20 -7.64
N ILE A 65 4.02 -15.17 -8.25
CA ILE A 65 2.83 -14.89 -9.08
C ILE A 65 1.73 -14.23 -8.23
N LEU A 66 1.48 -14.72 -7.03
CA LEU A 66 0.42 -14.17 -6.18
C LEU A 66 0.80 -12.80 -5.60
N SER A 67 2.07 -12.58 -5.24
CA SER A 67 2.56 -11.26 -4.84
C SER A 67 2.49 -10.25 -5.99
N PHE A 68 2.91 -10.64 -7.19
CA PHE A 68 2.79 -9.82 -8.39
C PHE A 68 1.32 -9.51 -8.72
N ALA A 69 0.44 -10.51 -8.64
CA ALA A 69 -0.99 -10.31 -8.86
C ALA A 69 -1.63 -9.36 -7.83
N SER A 70 -1.17 -9.38 -6.58
CA SER A 70 -1.57 -8.41 -5.55
C SER A 70 -1.16 -6.98 -5.95
N GLY A 71 0.10 -6.80 -6.37
CA GLY A 71 0.63 -5.49 -6.78
C GLY A 71 -0.06 -4.92 -8.03
N LEU A 72 -0.63 -5.75 -8.91
CA LEU A 72 -1.45 -5.28 -10.04
C LEU A 72 -2.72 -4.52 -9.60
N SER A 73 -3.08 -4.56 -8.32
CA SER A 73 -4.18 -3.75 -7.79
C SER A 73 -3.87 -2.25 -7.81
N GLU A 74 -2.59 -1.84 -7.75
CA GLU A 74 -2.18 -0.44 -7.86
C GLU A 74 -2.49 0.16 -9.24
N PRO A 75 -2.02 -0.40 -10.38
CA PRO A 75 -2.36 0.15 -11.69
C PRO A 75 -3.86 0.11 -11.97
N VAL A 76 -4.59 -0.86 -11.38
CA VAL A 76 -6.06 -0.88 -11.44
C VAL A 76 -6.66 0.28 -10.66
N GLY A 77 -6.22 0.53 -9.43
CA GLY A 77 -6.64 1.67 -8.61
C GLY A 77 -6.34 3.01 -9.28
N ALA A 78 -5.15 3.14 -9.87
CA ALA A 78 -4.74 4.29 -10.66
C ALA A 78 -5.67 4.55 -11.86
N LEU A 79 -5.97 3.50 -12.63
CA LEU A 79 -6.86 3.60 -13.79
C LEU A 79 -8.29 3.99 -13.39
N VAL A 80 -8.81 3.40 -12.31
CA VAL A 80 -10.13 3.77 -11.78
C VAL A 80 -10.13 5.24 -11.34
N GLY A 81 -9.11 5.68 -10.61
CA GLY A 81 -8.94 7.09 -10.24
C GLY A 81 -8.92 8.02 -11.45
N TYR A 82 -8.23 7.63 -12.54
CA TYR A 82 -8.20 8.39 -13.80
C TYR A 82 -9.59 8.53 -14.41
N ILE A 83 -10.31 7.42 -14.55
CA ILE A 83 -11.62 7.43 -15.21
C ILE A 83 -12.61 8.25 -14.42
N VAL A 84 -12.62 8.13 -13.08
CA VAL A 84 -13.62 8.75 -12.22
C VAL A 84 -13.37 10.24 -12.02
N LEU A 85 -12.11 10.66 -11.83
CA LEU A 85 -11.82 12.00 -11.29
C LEU A 85 -11.18 12.96 -12.29
N ARG A 86 -10.65 12.51 -13.43
CA ARG A 86 -9.91 13.40 -14.35
C ARG A 86 -10.68 14.62 -14.84
N GLN A 87 -12.01 14.52 -14.97
CA GLN A 87 -12.84 15.58 -15.55
C GLN A 87 -13.29 16.62 -14.52
N VAL A 88 -13.24 16.26 -13.23
CA VAL A 88 -13.79 17.07 -12.14
C VAL A 88 -12.71 17.51 -11.15
N MET A 89 -11.45 17.18 -11.41
CA MET A 89 -10.35 17.42 -10.48
C MET A 89 -10.19 18.92 -10.15
N ASN A 90 -10.18 19.23 -8.86
CA ASN A 90 -9.83 20.53 -8.29
C ASN A 90 -9.31 20.32 -6.86
N ASP A 91 -8.78 21.38 -6.23
CA ASP A 91 -8.15 21.31 -4.90
C ASP A 91 -9.07 20.72 -3.83
N THR A 92 -10.39 20.98 -3.90
CA THR A 92 -11.36 20.47 -2.93
C THR A 92 -11.58 18.97 -3.12
N ILE A 93 -11.78 18.52 -4.36
CA ILE A 93 -11.94 17.09 -4.69
C ILE A 93 -10.65 16.33 -4.39
N PHE A 94 -9.49 16.90 -4.72
CA PHE A 94 -8.19 16.35 -4.39
C PHE A 94 -8.07 16.14 -2.87
N GLY A 95 -8.30 17.19 -2.08
CA GLY A 95 -8.19 17.13 -0.62
C GLY A 95 -9.17 16.15 0.04
N MET A 96 -10.44 16.15 -0.38
CA MET A 96 -11.45 15.20 0.14
C MET A 96 -11.08 13.75 -0.19
N THR A 97 -10.60 13.50 -1.40
CA THR A 97 -10.22 12.16 -1.86
C THR A 97 -8.98 11.67 -1.12
N PHE A 98 -7.93 12.50 -1.01
CA PHE A 98 -6.72 12.16 -0.26
C PHE A 98 -7.02 11.91 1.22
N ALA A 99 -7.90 12.71 1.84
CA ALA A 99 -8.34 12.48 3.21
C ALA A 99 -9.07 11.13 3.36
N GLY A 100 -9.94 10.78 2.41
CA GLY A 100 -10.61 9.48 2.38
C GLY A 100 -9.63 8.32 2.26
N ILE A 101 -8.67 8.41 1.33
CA ILE A 101 -7.62 7.39 1.16
C ILE A 101 -6.79 7.25 2.43
N ALA A 102 -6.32 8.36 3.01
CA ALA A 102 -5.56 8.35 4.25
C ALA A 102 -6.34 7.67 5.39
N GLY A 103 -7.63 7.96 5.52
CA GLY A 103 -8.50 7.31 6.51
C GLY A 103 -8.60 5.80 6.31
N VAL A 104 -8.79 5.33 5.07
CA VAL A 104 -8.81 3.91 4.73
C VAL A 104 -7.47 3.24 5.05
N MET A 105 -6.34 3.87 4.71
CA MET A 105 -5.01 3.30 4.98
C MET A 105 -4.70 3.20 6.47
N VAL A 106 -5.08 4.21 7.25
CA VAL A 106 -4.96 4.17 8.71
C VAL A 106 -5.81 3.03 9.29
N TYR A 107 -7.05 2.87 8.81
CA TYR A 107 -7.92 1.78 9.25
C TYR A 107 -7.32 0.41 8.93
N ILE A 108 -6.92 0.17 7.67
CA ILE A 108 -6.34 -1.14 7.28
C ILE A 108 -5.07 -1.42 8.08
N SER A 109 -4.21 -0.42 8.26
CA SER A 109 -2.95 -0.58 9.01
C SER A 109 -3.17 -0.95 10.47
N LEU A 110 -4.07 -0.24 11.17
CA LEU A 110 -4.26 -0.40 12.61
C LEU A 110 -5.25 -1.50 12.98
N ASN A 111 -6.31 -1.71 12.20
CA ASN A 111 -7.37 -2.66 12.54
C ASN A 111 -7.22 -4.01 11.84
N GLU A 112 -6.45 -4.10 10.75
CA GLU A 112 -6.27 -5.36 10.03
C GLU A 112 -4.82 -5.86 10.11
N LEU A 113 -3.86 -5.06 9.64
CA LEU A 113 -2.46 -5.50 9.51
C LEU A 113 -1.78 -5.66 10.87
N LEU A 114 -1.89 -4.68 11.76
CA LEU A 114 -1.27 -4.75 13.10
C LEU A 114 -1.80 -5.94 13.92
N PRO A 115 -3.12 -6.17 14.08
CA PRO A 115 -3.63 -7.33 14.80
C PRO A 115 -3.27 -8.66 14.11
N SER A 116 -3.15 -8.68 12.79
CA SER A 116 -2.68 -9.86 12.04
C SER A 116 -1.22 -10.17 12.36
N ALA A 117 -0.35 -9.15 12.44
CA ALA A 117 1.04 -9.31 12.84
C ALA A 117 1.19 -9.81 14.29
N GLU A 118 0.35 -9.32 15.20
CA GLU A 118 0.37 -9.75 16.62
C GLU A 118 0.00 -11.22 16.82
N LYS A 119 -0.83 -11.81 15.94
CA LYS A 119 -1.18 -13.25 16.00
C LYS A 119 0.01 -14.18 15.85
N PHE A 120 1.16 -13.69 15.36
CA PHE A 120 2.42 -14.44 15.31
C PHE A 120 3.17 -14.48 16.65
N GLY A 121 2.61 -13.89 17.73
CA GLY A 121 3.11 -14.01 19.10
C GLY A 121 4.21 -13.04 19.49
N GLN A 122 4.50 -12.05 18.64
CA GLN A 122 5.64 -11.13 18.78
C GLN A 122 5.20 -9.66 18.83
N HIS A 123 4.37 -9.32 19.80
CA HIS A 123 3.73 -7.99 19.92
C HIS A 123 4.74 -6.82 19.89
N HIS A 124 5.82 -6.88 20.67
CA HIS A 124 6.82 -5.80 20.68
C HIS A 124 7.52 -5.64 19.33
N HIS A 125 7.80 -6.74 18.62
CA HIS A 125 8.40 -6.66 17.29
C HIS A 125 7.43 -6.07 16.26
N ALA A 126 6.13 -6.39 16.36
CA ALA A 126 5.10 -5.79 15.50
C ALA A 126 5.02 -4.27 15.69
N ILE A 127 5.01 -3.79 16.95
CA ILE A 127 5.01 -2.35 17.25
C ILE A 127 6.30 -1.67 16.79
N VAL A 128 7.47 -2.27 17.05
CA VAL A 128 8.74 -1.72 16.56
C VAL A 128 8.76 -1.66 15.03
N GLY A 129 8.25 -2.68 14.36
CA GLY A 129 8.11 -2.71 12.90
C GLY A 129 7.20 -1.58 12.40
N LEU A 130 6.05 -1.37 13.04
CA LEU A 130 5.13 -0.27 12.72
C LEU A 130 5.81 1.09 12.87
N ILE A 131 6.41 1.38 14.03
CA ILE A 131 7.04 2.67 14.34
C ILE A 131 8.23 2.92 13.42
N SER A 132 9.08 1.91 13.20
CA SER A 132 10.24 2.05 12.30
C SER A 132 9.81 2.23 10.84
N GLY A 133 8.77 1.53 10.38
CA GLY A 133 8.17 1.74 9.06
C GLY A 133 7.64 3.17 8.90
N MET A 134 6.90 3.68 9.88
CA MET A 134 6.44 5.07 9.89
C MET A 134 7.61 6.07 9.83
N ALA A 135 8.69 5.81 10.59
CA ALA A 135 9.88 6.65 10.58
C ALA A 135 10.60 6.64 9.21
N VAL A 136 10.73 5.47 8.57
CA VAL A 136 11.31 5.36 7.22
C VAL A 136 10.48 6.15 6.21
N MET A 137 9.16 6.02 6.25
CA MET A 137 8.27 6.78 5.36
C MET A 137 8.40 8.28 5.59
N ALA A 138 8.36 8.73 6.86
CA ALA A 138 8.52 10.14 7.20
C ALA A 138 9.86 10.72 6.73
N LEU A 139 10.96 9.97 6.92
CA LEU A 139 12.28 10.38 6.45
C LEU A 139 12.35 10.42 4.93
N SER A 140 11.75 9.46 4.22
CA SER A 140 11.74 9.44 2.75
C SER A 140 11.06 10.68 2.18
N LEU A 141 9.92 11.10 2.76
CA LEU A 141 9.19 12.29 2.35
C LEU A 141 9.90 13.61 2.69
N LEU A 142 10.78 13.61 3.70
CA LEU A 142 11.53 14.80 4.10
C LEU A 142 12.77 15.02 3.23
N LEU A 143 13.30 13.95 2.65
CA LEU A 143 14.49 13.96 1.80
C LEU A 143 14.19 14.14 0.30
N LEU A 144 12.94 13.89 -0.12
CA LEU A 144 12.45 14.05 -1.49
C LEU A 144 11.79 15.42 -1.67
#